data_AF-R4UB22-F1
#
_entry.id   AF-R4UB22-F1
#
_cell.length_a   1.000
_cell.length_b   1.000
_cell.length_c   1.000
_cell.angle_alpha   90.00
_cell.angle_beta   90.00
_cell.angle_gamma   90.00
#
_symmetry.space_group_name_H-M   'P 1'
#
loop_
_entity.id
_entity.type
_entity.pdbx_description
1 polymer ?
#
loop_
_entity_poly.entity_id
_entity_poly.type
_entity_poly.pdbx_seq_one_letter_code
_entity_poly.pdbx_strand_id
1 'polypeptide(L)'
;MAQIFERKGWLKKNNLKILHRLNKLQLNWIISRHFKPFDKKDLIIKNFVYLLRLANLNEQDYFDSIMLIKLLLIYYHLQHVKNSKVQAQGEQILKVLQDLGQKVINNKFEFNWEAKIFEQNNLNDKTERYYNFHQLYSIIAQIYVQPFLQQENYQLFYNYGYLVTFLINLTVMKKIFKDYENVDLYKIKLNVIWEYQYAIAKITPLYFNQFIQRNNYFLKKY
;
A
#
# COMPACT_ATOMS: atom_id res chain seq x y z
N MET A 1 -19.58 -18.06 2.44
CA MET A 1 -18.95 -16.97 3.23
C MET A 1 -17.42 -16.97 3.23
N ALA A 2 -16.72 -18.11 3.16
CA ALA A 2 -15.25 -18.14 3.18
C ALA A 2 -14.55 -17.82 1.82
N GLN A 3 -15.28 -17.85 0.70
CA GLN A 3 -14.74 -17.65 -0.66
C GLN A 3 -14.02 -16.31 -0.91
N ILE A 4 -14.44 -15.21 -0.28
CA ILE A 4 -13.84 -13.87 -0.44
C ILE A 4 -12.35 -13.89 -0.10
N PHE A 5 -12.00 -14.60 0.97
CA PHE A 5 -10.63 -14.66 1.50
C PHE A 5 -9.91 -15.99 1.20
N GLU A 6 -10.62 -16.97 0.63
CA GLU A 6 -10.14 -18.32 0.30
C GLU A 6 -9.70 -18.53 -1.15
N ARG A 7 -9.91 -17.58 -2.08
CA ARG A 7 -9.22 -17.57 -3.38
C ARG A 7 -7.71 -17.34 -3.21
N LYS A 8 -7.05 -18.22 -2.44
CA LYS A 8 -5.62 -18.39 -2.32
C LYS A 8 -5.11 -18.68 -3.72
N GLY A 9 -4.34 -17.76 -4.26
CA GLY A 9 -3.70 -17.94 -5.55
C GLY A 9 -4.19 -17.06 -6.69
N TRP A 10 -5.21 -16.19 -6.53
CA TRP A 10 -5.47 -15.18 -7.57
C TRP A 10 -4.24 -14.27 -7.76
N LEU A 11 -3.72 -13.73 -6.66
CA LEU A 11 -2.46 -12.98 -6.65
C LEU A 11 -1.27 -13.84 -7.10
N LYS A 12 -1.18 -15.10 -6.67
CA LYS A 12 -0.08 -15.98 -7.10
C LYS A 12 -0.12 -16.29 -8.60
N LYS A 13 -1.31 -16.53 -9.17
CA LYS A 13 -1.55 -16.80 -10.59
C LYS A 13 -1.33 -15.55 -11.43
N ASN A 14 -1.80 -14.40 -10.95
CA ASN A 14 -1.65 -13.13 -11.65
C ASN A 14 -0.31 -12.45 -11.39
N ASN A 15 0.47 -12.86 -10.37
CA ASN A 15 1.84 -12.40 -10.18
C ASN A 15 2.71 -12.75 -11.39
N LEU A 16 2.46 -13.86 -12.08
CA LEU A 16 3.14 -14.17 -13.35
C LEU A 16 2.75 -13.18 -14.46
N LYS A 17 1.47 -12.79 -14.57
CA LYS A 17 1.02 -11.79 -15.54
C LYS A 17 1.56 -10.39 -15.21
N ILE A 18 1.58 -10.03 -13.93
CA ILE A 18 2.18 -8.79 -13.44
C ILE A 18 3.68 -8.79 -13.74
N LEU A 19 4.41 -9.85 -13.37
CA LEU A 19 5.83 -10.01 -13.68
C LEU A 19 6.09 -10.00 -15.19
N HIS A 20 5.24 -10.62 -16.00
CA HIS A 20 5.38 -10.59 -17.45
C HIS A 20 5.18 -9.18 -18.02
N ARG A 21 4.17 -8.42 -17.54
CA ARG A 21 3.97 -7.03 -17.93
C ARG A 21 5.12 -6.14 -17.44
N LEU A 22 5.66 -6.38 -16.25
CA LEU A 22 6.86 -5.72 -15.72
C LEU A 22 8.13 -6.06 -16.54
N ASN A 23 8.28 -7.32 -16.98
CA ASN A 23 9.38 -7.75 -17.82
C ASN A 23 9.30 -7.14 -19.23
N LYS A 24 8.08 -6.94 -19.77
CA LYS A 24 7.87 -6.17 -21.02
C LYS A 24 8.34 -4.72 -20.88
N LEU A 25 8.31 -4.16 -19.67
CA LEU A 25 8.87 -2.84 -19.37
C LEU A 25 10.41 -2.87 -19.20
N GLN A 26 11.08 -3.98 -19.53
CA GLN A 26 12.53 -4.18 -19.44
C GLN A 26 13.14 -3.89 -18.06
N LEU A 27 12.34 -4.06 -17.00
CA LEU A 27 12.80 -3.90 -15.62
C LEU A 27 13.80 -5.02 -15.30
N ASN A 28 15.07 -4.65 -15.15
CA ASN A 28 16.21 -5.57 -15.05
C ASN A 28 16.08 -6.48 -13.81
N TRP A 29 16.69 -7.66 -13.88
CA TRP A 29 16.87 -8.61 -12.77
C TRP A 29 17.34 -7.96 -11.47
N ILE A 30 18.10 -6.86 -11.53
CA ILE A 30 18.52 -6.06 -10.37
C ILE A 30 17.31 -5.61 -9.53
N ILE A 31 16.22 -5.14 -10.14
CA ILE A 31 14.99 -4.77 -9.43
C ILE A 31 14.39 -5.99 -8.72
N SER A 32 14.37 -7.15 -9.37
CA SER A 32 13.82 -8.38 -8.77
C SER A 32 14.60 -8.85 -7.52
N ARG A 33 15.92 -8.58 -7.46
CA ARG A 33 16.76 -8.89 -6.30
C ARG A 33 16.49 -7.98 -5.10
N HIS A 34 16.29 -6.69 -5.34
CA HIS A 34 16.05 -5.68 -4.31
C HIS A 34 14.58 -5.63 -3.84
N PHE A 35 13.64 -6.14 -4.63
CA PHE A 35 12.19 -6.09 -4.35
C PHE A 35 11.66 -7.25 -3.46
N LYS A 36 12.41 -8.36 -3.32
CA LYS A 36 12.01 -9.53 -2.51
C LYS A 36 11.58 -9.25 -1.04
N PRO A 37 12.02 -8.18 -0.33
CA PRO A 37 11.63 -7.97 1.07
C PRO A 37 10.29 -7.28 1.26
N PHE A 38 9.98 -6.23 0.49
CA PHE A 38 8.86 -5.31 0.79
C PHE A 38 7.49 -5.89 0.38
N ASP A 39 7.44 -6.60 -0.75
CA ASP A 39 6.20 -7.09 -1.37
C ASP A 39 5.98 -8.61 -1.20
N LYS A 40 6.79 -9.29 -0.37
CA LYS A 40 6.70 -10.77 -0.24
C LYS A 40 5.31 -11.27 0.18
N LYS A 41 4.50 -10.39 0.78
CA LYS A 41 3.15 -10.72 1.23
C LYS A 41 2.05 -10.07 0.41
N ASP A 42 2.34 -9.17 -0.54
CA ASP A 42 1.36 -8.41 -1.33
C ASP A 42 0.21 -7.84 -0.46
N LEU A 43 0.49 -7.36 0.77
CA LEU A 43 -0.54 -7.07 1.77
C LEU A 43 -1.48 -5.93 1.33
N ILE A 44 -0.92 -4.88 0.73
CA ILE A 44 -1.68 -3.75 0.19
C ILE A 44 -2.60 -4.24 -0.94
N ILE A 45 -2.09 -5.04 -1.88
CA ILE A 45 -2.91 -5.54 -2.98
C ILE A 45 -3.99 -6.51 -2.47
N LYS A 46 -3.68 -7.36 -1.49
CA LYS A 46 -4.67 -8.26 -0.86
C LYS A 46 -5.82 -7.50 -0.23
N ASN A 47 -5.52 -6.46 0.53
CA ASN A 47 -6.54 -5.63 1.17
C ASN A 47 -7.45 -4.99 0.13
N PHE A 48 -6.88 -4.40 -0.91
CA PHE A 48 -7.64 -3.84 -2.04
C PHE A 48 -8.55 -4.89 -2.70
N VAL A 49 -7.99 -6.05 -3.05
CA VAL A 49 -8.75 -7.16 -3.67
C VAL A 49 -9.87 -7.67 -2.76
N TYR A 50 -9.66 -7.75 -1.44
CA TYR A 50 -10.71 -8.16 -0.51
C TYR A 50 -11.86 -7.16 -0.47
N LEU A 51 -11.57 -5.86 -0.52
CA LEU A 51 -12.59 -4.81 -0.59
C LEU A 51 -13.37 -4.88 -1.92
N LEU A 52 -12.70 -5.06 -3.05
CA LEU A 52 -13.37 -5.26 -4.34
C LEU A 52 -14.36 -6.44 -4.28
N ARG A 53 -13.90 -7.58 -3.76
CA ARG A 53 -14.75 -8.78 -3.62
C ARG A 53 -15.94 -8.57 -2.69
N LEU A 54 -15.75 -7.84 -1.59
CA LEU A 54 -16.86 -7.52 -0.68
C LEU A 54 -17.94 -6.68 -1.37
N ALA A 55 -17.55 -5.81 -2.29
CA ALA A 55 -18.47 -5.04 -3.12
C ALA A 55 -18.95 -5.80 -4.38
N ASN A 56 -18.66 -7.10 -4.50
CA ASN A 56 -18.95 -7.92 -5.68
C ASN A 56 -18.36 -7.39 -7.00
N LEU A 57 -17.25 -6.65 -6.92
CA LEU A 57 -16.53 -6.13 -8.08
C LEU A 57 -15.55 -7.18 -8.62
N ASN A 58 -15.46 -7.28 -9.95
CA ASN A 58 -14.56 -8.22 -10.62
C ASN A 58 -13.11 -7.69 -10.59
N GLU A 59 -12.18 -8.47 -10.05
CA GLU A 59 -10.79 -8.02 -9.88
C GLU A 59 -10.05 -7.80 -11.20
N GLN A 60 -10.54 -8.38 -12.30
CA GLN A 60 -9.93 -8.20 -13.62
C GLN A 60 -10.11 -6.77 -14.15
N ASP A 61 -11.23 -6.14 -13.85
CA ASP A 61 -11.55 -4.78 -14.31
C ASP A 61 -10.64 -3.74 -13.61
N TYR A 62 -10.10 -4.11 -12.45
CA TYR A 62 -9.19 -3.28 -11.64
C TYR A 62 -7.73 -3.74 -11.73
N PHE A 63 -7.36 -4.51 -12.77
CA PHE A 63 -5.99 -5.00 -12.93
C PHE A 63 -4.98 -3.86 -13.10
N ASP A 64 -5.34 -2.78 -13.78
CA ASP A 64 -4.47 -1.60 -13.93
C ASP A 64 -4.26 -0.87 -12.59
N SER A 65 -5.29 -0.81 -11.73
CA SER A 65 -5.16 -0.31 -10.35
C SER A 65 -4.18 -1.14 -9.53
N ILE A 66 -4.24 -2.47 -9.65
CA ILE A 66 -3.33 -3.40 -8.98
C ILE A 66 -1.90 -3.26 -9.50
N MET A 67 -1.72 -3.11 -10.81
CA MET A 67 -0.43 -2.82 -11.44
C MET A 67 0.14 -1.50 -10.94
N LEU A 68 -0.70 -0.47 -10.82
CA LEU A 68 -0.29 0.86 -10.35
C LEU A 68 0.22 0.79 -8.90
N ILE A 69 -0.50 0.12 -7.99
CA ILE A 69 -0.03 -0.12 -6.60
C ILE A 69 1.34 -0.80 -6.62
N LYS A 70 1.51 -1.86 -7.42
CA LYS A 70 2.75 -2.63 -7.49
C LYS A 70 3.93 -1.77 -7.98
N LEU A 71 3.71 -1.01 -9.05
CA LEU A 71 4.72 -0.12 -9.62
C LEU A 71 5.11 1.01 -8.66
N LEU A 72 4.16 1.58 -7.90
CA LEU A 72 4.43 2.61 -6.90
C LEU A 72 5.34 2.09 -5.79
N LEU A 73 5.04 0.89 -5.27
CA LEU A 73 5.85 0.25 -4.25
C LEU A 73 7.27 -0.05 -4.76
N ILE A 74 7.40 -0.50 -6.02
CA ILE A 74 8.72 -0.68 -6.66
C ILE A 74 9.44 0.66 -6.74
N TYR A 75 8.82 1.65 -7.37
CA TYR A 75 9.40 2.96 -7.63
C TYR A 75 9.94 3.61 -6.36
N TYR A 76 9.11 3.65 -5.31
CA TYR A 76 9.50 4.24 -4.03
C TYR A 76 10.73 3.52 -3.44
N HIS A 77 10.79 2.20 -3.54
CA HIS A 77 11.94 1.45 -3.05
C HIS A 77 13.23 1.72 -3.85
N LEU A 78 13.12 1.92 -5.17
CA LEU A 78 14.29 2.23 -6.02
C LEU A 78 14.93 3.58 -5.67
N GLN A 79 14.16 4.54 -5.15
CA GLN A 79 14.70 5.85 -4.75
C GLN A 79 15.77 5.76 -3.66
N HIS A 80 15.79 4.68 -2.87
CA HIS A 80 16.80 4.45 -1.83
C HIS A 80 18.05 3.71 -2.32
N VAL A 81 18.07 3.27 -3.59
CA VAL A 81 19.19 2.52 -4.17
C VAL A 81 20.12 3.46 -4.93
N LYS A 82 21.34 3.66 -4.41
CA LYS A 82 22.39 4.48 -5.04
C LYS A 82 23.10 3.71 -6.17
N ASN A 83 22.40 3.46 -7.28
CA ASN A 83 22.96 2.83 -8.48
C ASN A 83 22.38 3.49 -9.74
N SER A 84 23.24 3.97 -10.64
CA SER A 84 22.83 4.71 -11.84
C SER A 84 21.92 3.93 -12.79
N LYS A 85 22.15 2.62 -12.95
CA LYS A 85 21.27 1.75 -13.76
C LYS A 85 19.88 1.62 -13.14
N VAL A 86 19.81 1.58 -11.80
CA VAL A 86 18.55 1.53 -11.06
C VAL A 86 17.80 2.86 -11.15
N GLN A 87 18.51 3.99 -11.09
CA GLN A 87 17.92 5.32 -11.23
C GLN A 87 17.30 5.54 -12.61
N ALA A 88 18.00 5.17 -13.69
CA ALA A 88 17.46 5.25 -15.05
C ALA A 88 16.18 4.42 -15.24
N GLN A 89 16.08 3.27 -14.55
CA GLN A 89 14.85 2.47 -14.55
C GLN A 89 13.72 3.11 -13.73
N GLY A 90 14.07 3.82 -12.65
CA GLY A 90 13.13 4.64 -11.90
C GLY A 90 12.41 5.65 -12.80
N GLU A 91 13.12 6.30 -13.72
CA GLU A 91 12.52 7.24 -14.68
C GLU A 91 11.54 6.56 -15.66
N GLN A 92 11.88 5.37 -16.15
CA GLN A 92 10.99 4.58 -17.00
C GLN A 92 9.72 4.17 -16.26
N ILE A 93 9.86 3.70 -15.02
CA ILE A 93 8.71 3.37 -14.17
C ILE A 93 7.86 4.61 -13.91
N LEU A 94 8.47 5.76 -13.65
CA LEU A 94 7.76 7.01 -13.39
C LEU A 94 6.86 7.41 -14.57
N LYS A 95 7.33 7.27 -15.81
CA LYS A 95 6.51 7.53 -17.00
C LYS A 95 5.29 6.60 -17.06
N VAL A 96 5.50 5.31 -16.83
CA VAL A 96 4.41 4.32 -16.79
C VAL A 96 3.43 4.61 -15.65
N LEU A 97 3.93 5.05 -14.49
CA LEU A 97 3.11 5.47 -13.36
C LEU A 97 2.25 6.68 -13.69
N GLN A 98 2.79 7.66 -14.41
CA GLN A 98 2.04 8.84 -14.85
C GLN A 98 0.92 8.44 -15.81
N ASP A 99 1.22 7.62 -16.82
CA ASP A 99 0.24 7.17 -17.81
C ASP A 99 -0.88 6.31 -17.19
N LEU A 100 -0.52 5.34 -16.35
CA LEU A 100 -1.50 4.51 -15.63
C LEU A 100 -2.25 5.32 -14.57
N GLY A 101 -1.56 6.23 -13.91
CA GLY A 101 -2.13 7.12 -12.90
C GLY A 101 -3.27 7.95 -13.45
N GLN A 102 -3.10 8.54 -14.64
CA GLN A 102 -4.17 9.30 -15.32
C GLN A 102 -5.37 8.46 -15.71
N LYS A 103 -5.18 7.15 -15.99
CA LYS A 103 -6.27 6.23 -16.35
C LYS A 103 -7.03 5.72 -15.14
N VAL A 104 -6.34 5.51 -14.03
CA VAL A 104 -6.90 4.91 -12.82
C VAL A 104 -7.46 5.96 -11.89
N ILE A 105 -6.76 7.08 -11.68
CA ILE A 105 -7.08 8.09 -10.66
C ILE A 105 -7.76 9.27 -11.34
N ASN A 106 -9.10 9.29 -11.30
CA ASN A 106 -9.90 10.34 -11.92
C ASN A 106 -10.32 11.41 -10.90
N ASN A 107 -10.42 11.02 -9.63
CA ASN A 107 -10.73 11.91 -8.52
C ASN A 107 -9.55 11.97 -7.56
N LYS A 108 -9.19 13.18 -7.13
CA LYS A 108 -8.10 13.43 -6.17
C LYS A 108 -8.68 13.88 -4.83
N PHE A 109 -8.30 13.19 -3.78
CA PHE A 109 -8.58 13.56 -2.39
C PHE A 109 -7.32 14.07 -1.70
N GLU A 110 -7.42 15.21 -1.03
CA GLU A 110 -6.30 15.79 -0.28
C GLU A 110 -6.56 15.65 1.22
N PHE A 111 -6.09 14.55 1.80
CA PHE A 111 -6.03 14.38 3.23
C PHE A 111 -4.70 13.78 3.66
N ASN A 112 -4.01 14.44 4.57
CA ASN A 112 -2.71 14.01 5.06
C ASN A 112 -2.82 13.39 6.46
N TRP A 113 -3.07 12.08 6.50
CA TRP A 113 -3.06 11.31 7.74
C TRP A 113 -1.69 11.33 8.42
N GLU A 114 -0.60 11.42 7.65
CA GLU A 114 0.75 11.43 8.21
C GLU A 114 1.00 12.70 9.00
N ALA A 115 0.74 13.88 8.41
CA ALA A 115 0.85 15.16 9.11
C ALA A 115 -0.05 15.20 10.36
N LYS A 116 -1.33 14.82 10.23
CA LYS A 116 -2.26 14.76 11.36
C LYS A 116 -1.73 13.90 12.50
N ILE A 117 -1.20 12.72 12.20
CA ILE A 117 -0.68 11.82 13.23
C ILE A 117 0.64 12.35 13.80
N PHE A 118 1.51 12.96 13.00
CA PHE A 118 2.76 13.52 13.48
C PHE A 118 2.52 14.69 14.45
N GLU A 119 1.64 15.61 14.09
CA GLU A 119 1.19 16.73 14.95
C GLU A 119 0.64 16.23 16.29
N GLN A 120 -0.17 15.16 16.29
CA GLN A 120 -0.73 14.58 17.51
C GLN A 120 0.32 13.99 18.48
N ASN A 121 1.53 13.69 18.00
CA ASN A 121 2.53 12.97 18.78
C ASN A 121 3.74 13.83 19.18
N ASN A 122 3.80 15.10 18.76
CA ASN A 122 4.92 16.02 19.03
C ASN A 122 6.27 15.35 18.75
N LEU A 123 6.44 14.84 17.53
CA LEU A 123 7.59 14.06 17.14
C LEU A 123 8.88 14.88 17.11
N ASN A 124 10.00 14.20 17.28
CA ASN A 124 11.30 14.80 16.97
C ASN A 124 11.56 14.85 15.46
N ASP A 125 12.32 15.86 15.02
CA ASP A 125 12.71 16.09 13.61
C ASP A 125 13.34 14.87 12.94
N LYS A 126 14.05 14.04 13.72
CA LYS A 126 14.69 12.83 13.21
C LYS A 126 13.65 11.83 12.71
N THR A 127 12.56 11.62 13.46
CA THR A 127 11.51 10.68 13.08
C THR A 127 10.75 11.18 11.87
N GLU A 128 10.43 12.48 11.81
CA GLU A 128 9.75 13.04 10.63
C GLU A 128 10.57 12.90 9.36
N ARG A 129 11.89 13.13 9.44
CA ARG A 129 12.79 13.03 8.28
C ARG A 129 12.84 11.63 7.65
N TYR A 130 12.78 10.58 8.46
CA TYR A 130 12.95 9.19 7.99
C TYR A 130 11.64 8.43 7.77
N TYR A 131 10.51 9.02 8.17
CA TYR A 131 9.19 8.37 8.11
C TYR A 131 8.13 9.22 7.39
N ASN A 132 8.50 10.30 6.69
CA ASN A 132 7.60 11.08 5.82
C ASN A 132 7.52 10.50 4.39
N PHE A 133 6.39 9.88 4.08
CA PHE A 133 6.09 9.18 2.84
C PHE A 133 4.66 9.52 2.35
N HIS A 134 4.11 10.68 2.74
CA HIS A 134 2.74 11.10 2.43
C HIS A 134 2.34 10.84 0.97
N GLN A 135 3.19 11.19 0.00
CA GLN A 135 2.90 11.02 -1.42
C GLN A 135 2.65 9.56 -1.81
N LEU A 136 3.41 8.61 -1.25
CA LEU A 136 3.18 7.19 -1.49
C LEU A 136 1.82 6.76 -0.94
N TYR A 137 1.51 7.19 0.28
CA TYR A 137 0.29 6.80 0.98
C TYR A 137 -0.94 7.41 0.31
N SER A 138 -0.86 8.68 -0.08
CA SER A 138 -1.97 9.39 -0.71
C SER A 138 -2.28 8.81 -2.08
N ILE A 139 -1.28 8.50 -2.92
CA ILE A 139 -1.53 7.90 -4.23
C ILE A 139 -2.16 6.50 -4.08
N ILE A 140 -1.66 5.66 -3.17
CA ILE A 140 -2.28 4.35 -2.93
C ILE A 140 -3.71 4.51 -2.39
N ALA A 141 -3.95 5.47 -1.51
CA ALA A 141 -5.28 5.81 -1.02
C ALA A 141 -6.23 6.27 -2.14
N GLN A 142 -5.74 7.07 -3.10
CA GLN A 142 -6.51 7.42 -4.30
C GLN A 142 -6.98 6.17 -5.04
N ILE A 143 -6.08 5.19 -5.23
CA ILE A 143 -6.39 3.94 -5.96
C ILE A 143 -7.45 3.13 -5.20
N TYR A 144 -7.35 3.09 -3.87
CA TYR A 144 -8.27 2.36 -3.01
C TYR A 144 -9.71 2.87 -3.12
N VAL A 145 -9.90 4.18 -3.26
CA VAL A 145 -11.24 4.79 -3.24
C VAL A 145 -11.94 4.80 -4.59
N GLN A 146 -11.21 4.78 -5.73
CA GLN A 146 -11.83 4.87 -7.08
C GLN A 146 -13.00 3.90 -7.30
N PRO A 147 -12.91 2.60 -6.92
CA PRO A 147 -13.99 1.65 -7.16
C PRO A 147 -15.26 1.95 -6.37
N PHE A 148 -15.17 2.78 -5.32
CA PHE A 148 -16.20 2.96 -4.31
C PHE A 148 -16.74 4.39 -4.25
N LEU A 149 -16.43 5.25 -5.23
CA LEU A 149 -16.84 6.66 -5.26
C LEU A 149 -18.36 6.88 -5.14
N GLN A 150 -19.16 5.88 -5.54
CA GLN A 150 -20.63 5.93 -5.46
C GLN A 150 -21.18 5.49 -4.09
N GLN A 151 -20.34 5.03 -3.16
CA GLN A 151 -20.76 4.64 -1.82
C GLN A 151 -20.76 5.86 -0.90
N GLU A 152 -21.76 5.99 -0.03
CA GLU A 152 -21.88 7.13 0.90
C GLU A 152 -20.63 7.33 1.78
N ASN A 153 -19.94 6.23 2.11
CA ASN A 153 -18.77 6.23 2.97
C ASN A 153 -17.45 6.06 2.19
N TYR A 154 -17.40 6.46 0.91
CA TYR A 154 -16.23 6.31 0.05
C TYR A 154 -14.93 6.82 0.70
N GLN A 155 -15.00 7.91 1.47
CA GLN A 155 -13.84 8.51 2.15
C GLN A 155 -13.14 7.53 3.10
N LEU A 156 -13.88 6.57 3.67
CA LEU A 156 -13.29 5.54 4.52
C LEU A 156 -12.36 4.62 3.74
N PHE A 157 -12.64 4.34 2.46
CA PHE A 157 -11.76 3.52 1.62
C PHE A 157 -10.44 4.23 1.33
N TYR A 158 -10.49 5.55 1.11
CA TYR A 158 -9.29 6.39 1.04
C TYR A 158 -8.49 6.29 2.35
N ASN A 159 -9.14 6.55 3.48
CA ASN A 159 -8.49 6.51 4.80
C ASN A 159 -7.85 5.14 5.07
N TYR A 160 -8.59 4.06 4.80
CA TYR A 160 -8.10 2.70 5.00
C TYR A 160 -6.89 2.39 4.12
N GLY A 161 -6.92 2.74 2.83
CA GLY A 161 -5.80 2.56 1.90
C GLY A 161 -4.55 3.33 2.32
N TYR A 162 -4.74 4.57 2.81
CA TYR A 162 -3.66 5.37 3.38
C TYR A 162 -3.05 4.67 4.61
N LEU A 163 -3.89 4.39 5.61
CA LEU A 163 -3.46 3.94 6.92
C LEU A 163 -2.87 2.52 6.90
N VAL A 164 -3.39 1.62 6.07
CA VAL A 164 -2.80 0.28 5.91
C VAL A 164 -1.40 0.35 5.28
N THR A 165 -1.22 1.23 4.29
CA THR A 165 0.08 1.47 3.64
C THR A 165 1.05 2.09 4.63
N PHE A 166 0.60 3.07 5.40
CA PHE A 166 1.38 3.72 6.44
C PHE A 166 1.84 2.70 7.50
N LEU A 167 0.93 1.86 8.02
CA LEU A 167 1.24 0.83 9.01
C LEU A 167 2.29 -0.17 8.52
N ILE A 168 2.19 -0.58 7.25
CA ILE A 168 3.17 -1.48 6.62
C ILE A 168 4.51 -0.78 6.51
N ASN A 169 4.55 0.46 6.03
CA ASN A 169 5.79 1.20 5.89
C ASN A 169 6.48 1.39 7.24
N LEU A 170 5.75 1.80 8.28
CA LEU A 170 6.29 1.89 9.65
C LEU A 170 6.90 0.56 10.11
N THR A 171 6.23 -0.56 9.82
CA THR A 171 6.70 -1.90 10.21
C THR A 171 7.98 -2.28 9.46
N VAL A 172 8.06 -2.01 8.15
CA VAL A 172 9.23 -2.37 7.35
C VAL A 172 10.42 -1.43 7.63
N MET A 173 10.20 -0.12 7.67
CA MET A 173 11.24 0.87 7.92
C MET A 173 11.83 0.72 9.33
N LYS A 174 11.00 0.41 10.35
CA LYS A 174 11.49 0.03 11.69
C LYS A 174 12.55 -1.07 11.63
N LYS A 175 12.32 -2.10 10.83
CA LYS A 175 13.23 -3.23 10.68
C LYS A 175 14.49 -2.86 9.88
N ILE A 176 14.33 -2.09 8.80
CA ILE A 176 15.44 -1.63 7.96
C ILE A 176 16.41 -0.77 8.77
N PHE A 177 15.89 0.17 9.57
CA PHE A 177 16.70 1.07 10.39
C PHE A 177 17.14 0.47 11.73
N LYS A 178 16.62 -0.72 12.11
CA LYS A 178 16.82 -1.34 13.42
C LYS A 178 16.36 -0.46 14.60
N ASP A 179 15.37 0.40 14.38
CA ASP A 179 14.82 1.34 15.37
C ASP A 179 13.83 0.66 16.34
N TYR A 180 14.26 -0.42 17.01
CA TYR A 180 13.36 -1.23 17.85
C TYR A 180 12.87 -0.50 19.10
N GLU A 181 13.70 0.38 19.64
CA GLU A 181 13.51 1.11 20.91
C GLU A 181 12.91 2.52 20.72
N ASN A 182 12.63 2.94 19.48
CA ASN A 182 12.06 4.26 19.21
C ASN A 182 10.60 4.33 19.73
N VAL A 183 10.42 5.02 20.86
CA VAL A 183 9.12 5.20 21.53
C VAL A 183 8.15 6.02 20.69
N ASP A 184 8.63 7.03 19.98
CA ASP A 184 7.80 7.88 19.14
C ASP A 184 7.22 7.08 17.97
N LEU A 185 8.04 6.23 17.36
CA LEU A 185 7.61 5.29 16.33
C LEU A 185 6.53 4.31 16.85
N TYR A 186 6.64 3.89 18.11
CA TYR A 186 5.63 3.04 18.73
C TYR A 186 4.29 3.79 18.92
N LYS A 187 4.32 5.03 19.40
CA LYS A 187 3.12 5.88 19.57
C LYS A 187 2.41 6.13 18.24
N ILE A 188 3.16 6.54 17.21
CA ILE A 188 2.64 6.71 15.84
C ILE A 188 1.95 5.43 15.39
N LYS A 189 2.60 4.28 15.56
CA LYS A 189 2.04 2.99 15.14
C LYS A 189 0.73 2.67 15.84
N LEU A 190 0.59 2.99 17.13
CA LEU A 190 -0.68 2.81 17.85
C LEU A 190 -1.79 3.68 17.28
N ASN A 191 -1.51 4.95 16.99
CA ASN A 191 -2.50 5.87 16.39
C ASN A 191 -2.91 5.43 14.98
N VAL A 192 -1.94 5.03 14.15
CA VAL A 192 -2.24 4.43 12.84
C VAL A 192 -3.08 3.17 12.99
N ILE A 193 -2.77 2.32 13.98
CA ILE A 193 -3.55 1.10 14.25
C ILE A 193 -4.99 1.45 14.61
N TRP A 194 -5.19 2.42 15.50
CA TRP A 194 -6.52 2.85 15.91
C TRP A 194 -7.35 3.33 14.71
N GLU A 195 -6.80 4.24 13.91
CA GLU A 195 -7.50 4.84 12.78
C GLU A 195 -7.78 3.82 11.65
N TYR A 196 -6.82 2.92 11.37
CA TYR A 196 -7.06 1.89 10.35
C TYR A 196 -8.15 0.92 10.78
N GLN A 197 -8.19 0.54 12.07
CA GLN A 197 -9.22 -0.32 12.64
C GLN A 197 -10.59 0.35 12.58
N TYR A 198 -10.66 1.63 12.95
CA TYR A 198 -11.90 2.40 12.85
C TYR A 198 -12.44 2.44 11.42
N ALA A 199 -11.58 2.73 10.43
CA ALA A 199 -11.98 2.77 9.03
C ALA A 199 -12.52 1.41 8.56
N ILE A 200 -11.83 0.30 8.83
CA ILE A 200 -12.28 -1.02 8.37
C ILE A 200 -13.52 -1.52 9.11
N ALA A 201 -13.67 -1.20 10.39
CA ALA A 201 -14.86 -1.54 11.17
C ALA A 201 -16.10 -0.85 10.59
N LYS A 202 -15.96 0.38 10.09
CA LYS A 202 -17.04 1.13 9.45
C LYS A 202 -17.31 0.69 8.00
N ILE A 203 -16.27 0.33 7.23
CA ILE A 203 -16.43 -0.20 5.86
C ILE A 203 -17.11 -1.58 5.89
N THR A 204 -16.66 -2.46 6.77
CA THR A 204 -17.09 -3.86 6.77
C THR A 204 -17.18 -4.44 8.19
N PRO A 205 -18.21 -4.06 8.97
CA PRO A 205 -18.38 -4.52 10.34
C PRO A 205 -18.39 -6.06 10.45
N LEU A 206 -19.06 -6.73 9.51
CA LEU A 206 -19.21 -8.19 9.49
C LEU A 206 -17.89 -8.94 9.26
N TYR A 207 -16.95 -8.35 8.52
CA TYR A 207 -15.67 -8.97 8.18
C TYR A 207 -14.48 -8.35 8.89
N PHE A 208 -14.72 -7.39 9.79
CA PHE A 208 -13.71 -6.68 10.57
C PHE A 208 -12.66 -7.62 11.16
N ASN A 209 -13.09 -8.61 11.96
CA ASN A 209 -12.18 -9.56 12.62
C ASN A 209 -11.29 -10.31 11.62
N GLN A 210 -11.81 -10.66 10.44
CA GLN A 210 -11.05 -11.39 9.42
C GLN A 210 -9.95 -10.51 8.80
N PHE A 211 -10.24 -9.23 8.55
CA PHE A 211 -9.25 -8.25 8.11
C PHE A 211 -8.15 -8.07 9.16
N ILE A 212 -8.53 -7.84 10.42
CA ILE A 212 -7.57 -7.62 11.51
C ILE A 212 -6.66 -8.83 11.71
N GLN A 213 -7.23 -10.03 11.79
CA GLN A 213 -6.47 -11.26 11.98
C GLN A 213 -5.47 -11.50 10.84
N ARG A 214 -5.90 -11.30 9.59
CA ARG A 214 -5.03 -11.47 8.42
C ARG A 214 -3.92 -10.44 8.38
N ASN A 215 -4.23 -9.16 8.56
CA ASN A 215 -3.23 -8.10 8.58
C ASN A 215 -2.20 -8.33 9.69
N ASN A 216 -2.64 -8.65 10.91
CA ASN A 216 -1.75 -8.98 12.03
C ASN A 216 -0.87 -10.19 11.74
N TYR A 217 -1.42 -11.26 11.15
CA TYR A 217 -0.65 -12.43 10.74
C TYR A 217 0.43 -12.09 9.71
N PHE A 218 0.13 -11.22 8.75
CA PHE A 218 1.11 -10.80 7.75
C PHE A 218 2.17 -9.86 8.34
N LEU A 219 1.77 -8.89 9.16
CA LEU A 219 2.68 -7.96 9.83
C LEU A 219 3.66 -8.67 10.79
N LYS A 220 3.22 -9.72 11.50
CA LYS A 220 4.11 -10.57 12.33
C LYS A 220 5.19 -11.30 11.53
N LYS A 221 5.02 -11.44 10.21
CA LYS A 221 5.94 -12.17 9.33
C LYS A 221 6.89 -11.26 8.55
N TYR A 222 6.75 -9.94 8.69
CA TYR A 222 7.71 -8.96 8.18
C TYR A 222 8.87 -8.82 9.16
#